data_AF-A0A8S1VB32-F1
#
_entry.id   AF-A0A8S1VB32-F1
#
_cell.length_a   1.000
_cell.length_b   1.000
_cell.length_c   1.000
_cell.angle_alpha   90.00
_cell.angle_beta   90.00
_cell.angle_gamma   90.00
#
_symmetry.space_group_name_H-M   'P 1'
#
loop_
_entity.id
_entity.type
_entity.pdbx_description
1 polymer ?
#
loop_
_entity_poly.entity_id
_entity_poly.type
_entity_poly.pdbx_seq_one_letter_code
_entity_poly.pdbx_strand_id
1 'polypeptide(L)'
;MSKNNKLINVAKYLRRFFYKVQNFIEYRMLVNQKHILFVGGNQNPLTPMLYQQFYQNWQIGHLGLQYELPMKPNFLVNQEDDLQKLVEQAKTHSNHYDAIIILEDINKQMNFIFEVNRALIASHLATKILASNGMLCYTVDSKSYVESKLPSQQPTVKVMKDCQIAHLCTNLGQRDDLETDSLGVGALIDDNKLHDIVKYLKLWADGIKRPANETFAHFQYSTHSTPIVYPELL
;
A
#
# COMPACT_ATOMS: atom_id res chain seq x y z
N MET A 1 23.35 10.19 -51.40
CA MET A 1 23.78 10.02 -50.00
C MET A 1 24.27 8.59 -49.78
N SER A 2 25.55 8.38 -49.46
CA SER A 2 26.19 7.05 -49.47
C SER A 2 25.77 6.18 -48.26
N LYS A 3 25.72 4.86 -48.45
CA LYS A 3 25.35 3.85 -47.43
C LYS A 3 26.13 3.99 -46.11
N ASN A 4 27.36 4.51 -46.16
CA ASN A 4 28.19 4.76 -44.96
C ASN A 4 27.60 5.81 -44.02
N ASN A 5 26.95 6.86 -44.54
CA ASN A 5 26.32 7.87 -43.69
C ASN A 5 25.10 7.33 -42.95
N LYS A 6 24.38 6.36 -43.54
CA LYS A 6 23.26 5.68 -42.85
C LYS A 6 23.76 4.77 -41.72
N LEU A 7 24.81 3.98 -41.95
CA LEU A 7 25.40 3.11 -40.93
C LEU A 7 25.97 3.89 -39.74
N ILE A 8 26.65 5.02 -40.00
CA ILE A 8 27.17 5.89 -38.93
C ILE A 8 26.04 6.52 -38.12
N ASN A 9 24.93 6.91 -38.76
CA ASN A 9 23.78 7.45 -38.05
C ASN A 9 23.06 6.39 -37.19
N VAL A 10 22.94 5.14 -37.69
CA VAL A 10 22.38 4.03 -36.91
C VAL A 10 23.28 3.70 -35.71
N ALA A 11 24.61 3.66 -35.88
CA ALA A 11 25.54 3.43 -34.78
C ALA A 11 25.49 4.55 -33.72
N LYS A 12 25.37 5.82 -34.14
CA LYS A 12 25.19 6.95 -33.22
C LYS A 12 23.86 6.87 -32.46
N TYR A 13 22.79 6.43 -33.11
CA TYR A 13 21.48 6.22 -32.47
C TYR A 13 21.55 5.10 -31.43
N LEU A 14 22.09 3.93 -31.80
CA LEU A 14 22.25 2.79 -30.88
C LEU A 14 23.13 3.12 -29.69
N ARG A 15 24.21 3.88 -29.88
CA ARG A 15 25.07 4.33 -28.78
C ARG A 15 24.35 5.28 -27.82
N ARG A 16 23.55 6.21 -28.35
CA ARG A 16 22.70 7.11 -27.53
C ARG A 16 21.59 6.36 -26.81
N PHE A 17 20.99 5.37 -27.45
CA PHE A 17 19.97 4.51 -26.86
C PHE A 17 20.56 3.67 -25.72
N PHE A 18 21.71 3.02 -25.95
CA PHE A 18 22.42 2.26 -24.93
C PHE A 18 22.79 3.14 -23.73
N TYR A 19 23.34 4.35 -23.96
CA TYR A 19 23.61 5.30 -22.87
C TYR A 19 22.36 5.71 -22.10
N LYS A 20 21.21 5.93 -22.78
CA LYS A 20 19.94 6.24 -22.11
C LYS A 20 19.43 5.07 -21.27
N VAL A 21 19.54 3.84 -21.77
CA VAL A 21 19.13 2.63 -21.05
C VAL A 21 20.06 2.35 -19.87
N GLN A 22 21.37 2.51 -20.04
CA GLN A 22 22.33 2.32 -18.97
C GLN A 22 22.17 3.38 -17.87
N ASN A 23 22.02 4.66 -18.24
CA ASN A 23 21.69 5.70 -17.27
C ASN A 23 20.33 5.47 -16.59
N PHE A 24 19.33 4.94 -17.30
CA PHE A 24 18.04 4.58 -16.70
C PHE A 24 18.15 3.42 -15.71
N ILE A 25 18.95 2.40 -16.03
CA ILE A 25 19.20 1.25 -15.15
C ILE A 25 20.06 1.67 -13.94
N GLU A 26 21.15 2.39 -14.16
CA GLU A 26 22.00 2.93 -13.08
C GLU A 26 21.22 3.91 -12.20
N TYR A 27 20.36 4.76 -12.76
CA TYR A 27 19.47 5.65 -11.99
C TYR A 27 18.38 4.85 -11.24
N ARG A 28 17.75 3.84 -11.84
CA ARG A 28 16.81 2.96 -11.13
C ARG A 28 17.48 2.18 -10.00
N MET A 29 18.72 1.73 -10.18
CA MET A 29 19.46 0.96 -9.18
C MET A 29 20.06 1.85 -8.08
N LEU A 30 20.41 3.11 -8.38
CA LEU A 30 21.02 4.04 -7.41
C LEU A 30 20.01 4.98 -6.72
N VAL A 31 18.81 5.21 -7.28
CA VAL A 31 17.92 6.31 -6.82
C VAL A 31 16.54 5.90 -6.32
N ASN A 32 16.02 4.69 -6.62
CA ASN A 32 14.67 4.29 -6.16
C ASN A 32 14.69 3.01 -5.30
N GLN A 33 15.17 3.12 -4.06
CA GLN A 33 14.62 2.22 -3.04
C GLN A 33 13.13 2.53 -2.92
N LYS A 34 12.29 1.50 -3.04
CA LYS A 34 10.84 1.68 -2.92
C LYS A 34 10.50 2.07 -1.48
N HIS A 35 9.52 2.95 -1.32
CA HIS A 35 9.11 3.43 0.00
C HIS A 35 7.70 2.95 0.33
N ILE A 36 7.54 2.43 1.55
CA ILE A 36 6.25 2.08 2.12
C ILE A 36 6.03 2.86 3.42
N LEU A 37 4.81 3.33 3.64
CA LEU A 37 4.39 3.94 4.88
C LEU A 37 3.30 3.08 5.54
N PHE A 38 3.58 2.55 6.73
CA PHE A 38 2.57 1.94 7.59
C PHE A 38 1.91 3.00 8.46
N VAL A 39 0.58 2.90 8.63
CA VAL A 39 -0.19 3.80 9.50
C VAL A 39 -0.93 2.96 10.53
N GLY A 40 -0.54 3.10 11.81
CA GLY A 40 -1.10 2.32 12.91
C GLY A 40 -0.69 0.84 12.90
N GLY A 41 -1.55 -0.03 13.42
CA GLY A 41 -1.26 -1.47 13.51
C GLY A 41 -0.42 -1.86 14.72
N ASN A 42 -0.59 -1.14 15.83
CA ASN A 42 0.11 -1.43 17.08
C ASN A 42 -0.18 -2.82 17.66
N GLN A 43 -1.34 -3.37 17.34
CA GLN A 43 -1.81 -4.68 17.79
C GLN A 43 -2.30 -5.52 16.61
N ASN A 44 -1.93 -5.14 15.39
CA ASN A 44 -2.25 -5.91 14.19
C ASN A 44 -1.20 -7.03 13.99
N PRO A 45 -1.62 -8.30 13.87
CA PRO A 45 -0.71 -9.44 13.71
C PRO A 45 0.05 -9.42 12.37
N LEU A 46 -0.43 -8.70 11.35
CA LEU A 46 0.28 -8.53 10.09
C LEU A 46 1.51 -7.61 10.23
N THR A 47 1.52 -6.68 11.19
CA THR A 47 2.59 -5.67 11.33
C THR A 47 4.00 -6.26 11.33
N PRO A 48 4.37 -7.19 12.24
CA PRO A 48 5.71 -7.76 12.25
C PRO A 48 6.05 -8.55 10.96
N MET A 49 5.05 -9.21 10.36
CA MET A 49 5.23 -10.01 9.15
C MET A 49 5.44 -9.13 7.91
N LEU A 50 4.71 -8.02 7.82
CA LEU A 50 4.88 -7.01 6.77
C LEU A 50 6.26 -6.36 6.88
N TYR A 51 6.70 -6.04 8.10
CA TYR A 51 8.05 -5.53 8.31
C TYR A 51 9.10 -6.49 7.76
N GLN A 52 9.07 -7.76 8.17
CA GLN A 52 9.99 -8.76 7.68
C GLN A 52 9.98 -8.91 6.15
N GLN A 53 8.78 -8.85 5.54
CA GLN A 53 8.61 -9.00 4.10
C GLN A 53 9.13 -7.81 3.29
N PHE A 54 8.96 -6.58 3.78
CA PHE A 54 9.34 -5.36 3.06
C PHE A 54 10.78 -4.93 3.35
N TYR A 55 11.34 -5.24 4.53
CA TYR A 55 12.66 -4.75 4.96
C TYR A 55 13.82 -5.22 4.06
N GLN A 56 13.62 -6.26 3.26
CA GLN A 56 14.64 -6.79 2.35
C GLN A 56 15.07 -5.80 1.27
N ASN A 57 14.16 -4.92 0.82
CA ASN A 57 14.35 -4.13 -0.39
C ASN A 57 13.53 -2.83 -0.42
N TRP A 58 12.83 -2.49 0.66
CA TRP A 58 12.05 -1.26 0.79
C TRP A 58 12.47 -0.47 2.02
N GLN A 59 12.36 0.85 1.92
CA GLN A 59 12.44 1.75 3.06
C GLN A 59 11.06 1.81 3.72
N ILE A 60 11.01 1.50 5.01
CA ILE A 60 9.79 1.42 5.81
C ILE A 60 9.68 2.65 6.70
N GLY A 61 8.65 3.47 6.44
CA GLY A 61 8.14 4.47 7.36
C GLY A 61 7.01 3.92 8.21
N HIS A 62 6.86 4.41 9.44
CA HIS A 62 5.68 4.11 10.26
C HIS A 62 5.15 5.36 10.96
N LEU A 63 3.86 5.64 10.77
CA LEU A 63 3.11 6.68 11.46
C LEU A 63 2.35 6.13 12.67
N GLY A 64 2.69 6.60 13.87
CA GLY A 64 1.97 6.27 15.10
C GLY A 64 2.35 4.93 15.75
N LEU A 65 3.57 4.45 15.54
CA LEU A 65 4.09 3.24 16.21
C LEU A 65 4.29 3.53 17.71
N GLN A 66 3.65 2.75 18.59
CA GLN A 66 3.67 2.95 20.04
C GLN A 66 4.43 1.87 20.82
N TYR A 67 4.88 0.80 20.16
CA TYR A 67 5.52 -0.35 20.79
C TYR A 67 6.78 -0.76 20.02
N GLU A 68 7.69 -1.44 20.70
CA GLU A 68 8.90 -1.94 20.07
C GLU A 68 8.61 -3.16 19.20
N LEU A 69 8.90 -3.03 17.91
CA LEU A 69 8.88 -4.13 16.96
C LEU A 69 10.25 -4.84 16.90
N PRO A 70 10.29 -6.15 16.58
CA PRO A 70 11.55 -6.88 16.39
C PRO A 70 12.44 -6.26 15.31
N MET A 71 11.83 -5.64 14.29
CA MET A 71 12.50 -4.80 13.31
C MET A 71 11.99 -3.37 13.46
N LYS A 72 12.93 -2.42 13.61
CA LYS A 72 12.59 -1.00 13.67
C LYS A 72 12.33 -0.45 12.26
N PRO A 73 11.35 0.45 12.09
CA PRO A 73 11.18 1.14 10.81
C PRO A 73 12.42 1.97 10.51
N ASN A 74 12.68 2.22 9.23
CA ASN A 74 13.75 3.09 8.79
C ASN A 74 13.54 4.52 9.27
N PHE A 75 12.28 4.95 9.40
CA PHE A 75 11.91 6.23 9.99
C PHE A 75 10.53 6.19 10.65
N LEU A 76 10.36 7.05 11.65
CA LEU A 76 9.10 7.24 12.37
C LEU A 76 8.52 8.59 11.98
N VAL A 77 7.22 8.60 11.70
CA VAL A 77 6.44 9.83 11.54
C VAL A 77 5.58 9.95 12.80
N ASN A 78 5.74 11.05 13.53
CA ASN A 78 4.95 11.29 14.73
C ASN A 78 3.57 11.81 14.32
N GLN A 79 2.53 11.41 15.06
CA GLN A 79 1.24 12.07 14.90
C GLN A 79 1.38 13.51 15.38
N GLU A 80 1.21 14.44 14.46
CA GLU A 80 1.16 15.89 14.69
C GLU A 80 -0.29 16.35 14.54
N ASP A 81 -0.69 17.39 15.28
CA ASP A 81 -2.02 18.00 15.14
C ASP A 81 -2.19 18.70 13.77
N ASP A 82 -1.09 19.03 13.10
CA ASP A 82 -1.06 19.70 11.80
C ASP A 82 -0.70 18.72 10.67
N LEU A 83 -1.68 18.42 9.81
CA LEU A 83 -1.53 17.54 8.65
C LEU A 83 -0.45 18.00 7.68
N GLN A 84 -0.22 19.31 7.54
CA GLN A 84 0.76 19.81 6.58
C GLN A 84 2.19 19.52 7.05
N LYS A 85 2.46 19.65 8.35
CA LYS A 85 3.74 19.24 8.95
C LYS A 85 3.97 17.74 8.82
N LEU A 86 2.92 16.94 8.96
CA LEU A 86 3.00 15.50 8.75
C LEU A 86 3.45 15.14 7.33
N VAL A 87 2.89 15.83 6.32
CA VAL A 87 3.30 15.69 4.92
C VAL A 87 4.76 16.10 4.74
N GLU A 88 5.18 17.23 5.31
CA GLU A 88 6.56 17.71 5.23
C GLU A 88 7.55 16.72 5.86
N GLN A 89 7.25 16.20 7.05
CA GLN A 89 8.03 15.14 7.71
C GLN A 89 8.15 13.91 6.81
N ALA A 90 7.05 13.39 6.27
CA ALA A 90 7.09 12.25 5.36
C ALA A 90 7.93 12.53 4.09
N LYS A 91 7.88 13.77 3.57
CA LYS A 91 8.66 14.21 2.40
C LYS A 91 10.16 14.36 2.66
N THR A 92 10.59 14.56 3.92
CA THR A 92 12.02 14.56 4.25
C THR A 92 12.69 13.22 3.95
N HIS A 93 11.93 12.13 3.98
CA HIS A 93 12.43 10.78 3.70
C HIS A 93 12.25 10.40 2.24
N SER A 94 11.07 10.67 1.67
CA SER A 94 10.83 10.46 0.24
C SER A 94 9.72 11.36 -0.29
N ASN A 95 9.91 11.86 -1.51
CA ASN A 95 8.85 12.58 -2.23
C ASN A 95 7.79 11.64 -2.82
N HIS A 96 8.10 10.35 -2.94
CA HIS A 96 7.25 9.35 -3.59
C HIS A 96 7.22 8.05 -2.79
N TYR A 97 6.02 7.65 -2.38
CA TYR A 97 5.76 6.39 -1.71
C TYR A 97 5.07 5.43 -2.67
N ASP A 98 5.57 4.22 -2.80
CA ASP A 98 4.97 3.19 -3.66
C ASP A 98 3.75 2.54 -2.99
N ALA A 99 3.71 2.53 -1.66
CA ALA A 99 2.59 2.00 -0.90
C ALA A 99 2.35 2.75 0.41
N ILE A 100 1.09 2.90 0.78
CA ILE A 100 0.62 3.29 2.10
C ILE A 100 -0.34 2.20 2.58
N ILE A 101 -0.03 1.56 3.70
CA ILE A 101 -0.87 0.49 4.27
C ILE A 101 -1.35 0.91 5.65
N ILE A 102 -2.66 1.01 5.80
CA ILE A 102 -3.34 1.34 7.04
C ILE A 102 -3.69 0.04 7.73
N LEU A 103 -3.22 -0.12 8.96
CA LEU A 103 -3.35 -1.35 9.73
C LEU A 103 -4.37 -1.14 10.86
N GLU A 104 -5.53 -1.80 10.73
CA GLU A 104 -6.57 -1.83 11.78
C GLU A 104 -6.07 -2.69 12.94
N ASP A 105 -6.14 -2.18 14.18
CA ASP A 105 -5.84 -3.01 15.34
C ASP A 105 -7.00 -3.98 15.64
N ILE A 106 -6.72 -5.20 16.08
CA ILE A 106 -7.76 -6.25 16.25
C ILE A 106 -8.43 -6.18 17.63
N ASN A 107 -8.24 -5.08 18.39
CA ASN A 107 -8.70 -5.02 19.77
C ASN A 107 -10.13 -4.46 19.93
N LYS A 108 -10.98 -5.20 20.68
CA LYS A 108 -12.45 -5.02 20.73
C LYS A 108 -12.94 -3.74 21.43
N GLN A 109 -12.06 -2.98 22.08
CA GLN A 109 -12.39 -1.73 22.78
C GLN A 109 -11.85 -0.50 22.06
N MET A 110 -11.65 -0.57 20.74
CA MET A 110 -11.10 0.55 20.00
C MET A 110 -12.10 1.70 19.83
N ASN A 111 -11.58 2.90 20.04
CA ASN A 111 -12.27 4.14 19.77
C ASN A 111 -12.42 4.31 18.26
N PHE A 112 -13.62 4.11 17.74
CA PHE A 112 -13.96 4.24 16.32
C PHE A 112 -13.45 5.56 15.68
N ILE A 113 -13.46 6.65 16.44
CA ILE A 113 -12.98 7.97 16.00
C ILE A 113 -11.49 7.89 15.59
N PHE A 114 -10.70 7.08 16.31
CA PHE A 114 -9.29 6.92 16.04
C PHE A 114 -9.03 6.20 14.70
N GLU A 115 -9.79 5.15 14.39
CA GLU A 115 -9.68 4.43 13.11
C GLU A 115 -10.09 5.30 11.91
N VAL A 116 -11.18 6.05 12.05
CA VAL A 116 -11.59 7.03 11.02
C VAL A 116 -10.51 8.07 10.80
N ASN A 117 -9.97 8.64 11.89
CA ASN A 117 -8.92 9.66 11.77
C ASN A 117 -7.66 9.10 11.11
N ARG A 118 -7.24 7.86 11.41
CA ARG A 118 -6.12 7.21 10.70
C ARG A 118 -6.37 7.11 9.20
N ALA A 119 -7.57 6.66 8.81
CA ALA A 119 -7.93 6.55 7.39
C ALA A 119 -7.93 7.93 6.70
N LEU A 120 -8.48 8.97 7.35
CA LEU A 120 -8.48 10.34 6.83
C LEU A 120 -7.06 10.90 6.66
N ILE A 121 -6.20 10.72 7.67
CA ILE A 121 -4.80 11.14 7.62
C ILE A 121 -4.07 10.42 6.48
N ALA A 122 -4.23 9.09 6.38
CA ALA A 122 -3.60 8.30 5.33
C ALA A 122 -4.10 8.68 3.93
N SER A 123 -5.39 8.98 3.78
CA SER A 123 -5.97 9.52 2.55
C SER A 123 -5.28 10.83 2.16
N HIS A 124 -5.18 11.76 3.11
CA HIS A 124 -4.57 13.07 2.86
C HIS A 124 -3.10 12.91 2.45
N LEU A 125 -2.34 12.11 3.19
CA LEU A 125 -0.96 11.77 2.83
C LEU A 125 -0.89 11.19 1.41
N ALA A 126 -1.76 10.24 1.09
CA ALA A 126 -1.78 9.59 -0.21
C ALA A 126 -1.97 10.61 -1.35
N THR A 127 -2.84 11.60 -1.21
CA THR A 127 -3.00 12.66 -2.23
C THR A 127 -1.74 13.51 -2.45
N LYS A 128 -0.80 13.52 -1.50
CA LYS A 128 0.39 14.40 -1.51
C LYS A 128 1.69 13.67 -1.79
N ILE A 129 1.82 12.40 -1.40
CA ILE A 129 3.09 11.66 -1.43
C ILE A 129 3.00 10.29 -2.11
N LEU A 130 1.80 9.75 -2.37
CA LEU A 130 1.67 8.47 -3.07
C LEU A 130 2.13 8.66 -4.52
N ALA A 131 3.00 7.77 -4.97
CA ALA A 131 3.45 7.73 -6.35
C ALA A 131 2.27 7.44 -7.31
N SER A 132 2.41 7.84 -8.57
CA SER A 132 1.53 7.35 -9.63
C SER A 132 1.61 5.83 -9.71
N ASN A 133 0.47 5.14 -9.81
CA ASN A 133 0.36 3.69 -9.64
C ASN A 133 0.84 3.20 -8.27
N GLY A 134 0.78 4.03 -7.23
CA GLY A 134 0.99 3.59 -5.85
C GLY A 134 -0.20 2.79 -5.33
N MET A 135 -0.04 2.15 -4.18
CA MET A 135 -1.10 1.41 -3.51
C MET A 135 -1.46 2.08 -2.18
N LEU A 136 -2.74 2.37 -1.98
CA LEU A 136 -3.33 2.66 -0.69
C LEU A 136 -4.17 1.44 -0.26
N CYS A 137 -3.79 0.79 0.83
CA CYS A 137 -4.49 -0.38 1.34
C CYS A 137 -5.01 -0.13 2.75
N TYR A 138 -6.28 -0.45 3.00
CA TYR A 138 -6.85 -0.49 4.36
C TYR A 138 -7.08 -1.94 4.75
N THR A 139 -6.48 -2.41 5.85
CA THR A 139 -6.74 -3.78 6.33
C THR A 139 -7.90 -3.79 7.31
N VAL A 140 -8.74 -4.82 7.23
CA VAL A 140 -9.98 -4.91 8.00
C VAL A 140 -10.12 -6.29 8.62
N ASP A 141 -10.47 -6.43 9.89
CA ASP A 141 -10.84 -7.76 10.44
C ASP A 141 -12.04 -8.37 9.67
N SER A 142 -11.84 -9.54 9.06
CA SER A 142 -12.82 -10.22 8.22
C SER A 142 -14.10 -10.57 8.98
N LYS A 143 -13.98 -11.01 10.24
CA LYS A 143 -15.12 -11.38 11.09
C LYS A 143 -15.99 -10.16 11.35
N SER A 144 -15.36 -9.03 11.70
CA SER A 144 -16.04 -7.75 11.89
C SER A 144 -16.72 -7.21 10.62
N TYR A 145 -16.25 -7.60 9.43
CA TYR A 145 -16.81 -7.19 8.15
C TYR A 145 -17.95 -8.10 7.65
N VAL A 146 -17.83 -9.42 7.84
CA VAL A 146 -18.72 -10.43 7.24
C VAL A 146 -19.79 -10.94 8.20
N GLU A 147 -19.50 -11.07 9.50
CA GLU A 147 -20.47 -11.64 10.45
C GLU A 147 -21.55 -10.62 10.82
N SER A 148 -22.77 -10.83 10.34
CA SER A 148 -23.95 -9.98 10.61
C SER A 148 -24.62 -10.24 11.99
N LYS A 149 -23.94 -10.91 12.93
CA LYS A 149 -24.55 -11.54 14.12
C LYS A 149 -24.03 -11.04 15.48
N LEU A 150 -23.35 -9.89 15.56
CA LEU A 150 -23.10 -9.22 16.85
C LEU A 150 -24.05 -8.01 17.04
N PRO A 151 -24.44 -7.68 18.29
CA PRO A 151 -25.65 -6.93 18.59
C PRO A 151 -25.63 -5.48 18.10
N SER A 152 -26.73 -5.05 17.49
CA SER A 152 -27.23 -3.68 17.20
C SER A 152 -26.31 -2.56 16.64
N GLN A 153 -24.99 -2.72 16.59
CA GLN A 153 -24.03 -1.67 16.18
C GLN A 153 -23.16 -2.03 14.96
N GLN A 154 -23.16 -3.29 14.50
CA GLN A 154 -22.29 -3.74 13.39
C GLN A 154 -22.70 -3.35 11.97
N PRO A 155 -23.98 -3.19 11.58
CA PRO A 155 -24.33 -2.67 10.26
C PRO A 155 -23.66 -1.32 10.00
N THR A 156 -23.53 -0.52 11.06
CA THR A 156 -22.81 0.75 11.06
C THR A 156 -21.32 0.57 10.78
N VAL A 157 -20.67 -0.45 11.37
CA VAL A 157 -19.22 -0.69 11.21
C VAL A 157 -18.87 -1.09 9.77
N LYS A 158 -19.63 -2.01 9.15
CA LYS A 158 -19.40 -2.37 7.75
C LYS A 158 -19.60 -1.17 6.82
N VAL A 159 -20.73 -0.47 6.96
CA VAL A 159 -21.04 0.72 6.15
C VAL A 159 -19.97 1.80 6.34
N MET A 160 -19.48 2.00 7.56
CA MET A 160 -18.39 2.95 7.83
C MET A 160 -17.08 2.54 7.14
N LYS A 161 -16.74 1.25 7.16
CA LYS A 161 -15.54 0.73 6.47
C LYS A 161 -15.68 0.87 4.95
N ASP A 162 -16.84 0.56 4.40
CA ASP A 162 -17.16 0.79 2.98
C ASP A 162 -17.05 2.28 2.64
N CYS A 163 -17.63 3.17 3.46
CA CYS A 163 -17.52 4.62 3.30
C CYS A 163 -16.08 5.14 3.44
N GLN A 164 -15.27 4.57 4.33
CA GLN A 164 -13.87 4.93 4.48
C GLN A 164 -13.11 4.60 3.20
N ILE A 165 -13.24 3.38 2.68
CA ILE A 165 -12.55 2.99 1.43
C ILE A 165 -13.07 3.81 0.25
N ALA A 166 -14.39 3.98 0.12
CA ALA A 166 -14.95 4.86 -0.89
C ALA A 166 -14.36 6.27 -0.79
N HIS A 167 -14.25 6.84 0.41
CA HIS A 167 -13.62 8.14 0.62
C HIS A 167 -12.14 8.15 0.26
N LEU A 168 -11.38 7.12 0.65
CA LEU A 168 -9.97 6.95 0.29
C LEU A 168 -9.79 6.98 -1.23
N CYS A 169 -10.67 6.29 -1.97
CA CYS A 169 -10.60 6.18 -3.42
C CYS A 169 -11.09 7.46 -4.12
N THR A 170 -12.18 8.06 -3.63
CA THR A 170 -12.71 9.32 -4.19
C THR A 170 -11.69 10.45 -4.10
N ASN A 171 -10.94 10.54 -2.99
CA ASN A 171 -9.90 11.56 -2.81
C ASN A 171 -8.68 11.37 -3.71
N LEU A 172 -8.39 10.13 -4.12
CA LEU A 172 -7.32 9.84 -5.08
C LEU A 172 -7.75 10.09 -6.53
N GLY A 173 -9.07 10.15 -6.77
CA GLY A 173 -9.73 10.38 -8.05
C GLY A 173 -9.77 9.12 -8.91
N GLN A 174 -10.81 8.98 -9.74
CA GLN A 174 -10.74 8.14 -10.94
C GLN A 174 -9.77 8.83 -11.88
N ARG A 175 -8.49 8.43 -11.85
CA ARG A 175 -7.52 8.95 -12.80
C ARG A 175 -7.73 8.17 -14.09
N ASP A 176 -8.54 8.71 -14.99
CA ASP A 176 -8.98 8.13 -16.28
C ASP A 176 -7.84 7.69 -17.23
N ASP A 177 -6.57 7.87 -16.85
CA ASP A 177 -5.41 7.39 -17.58
C ASP A 177 -4.73 6.23 -16.83
N LEU A 178 -4.75 5.04 -17.45
CA LEU A 178 -4.12 3.76 -17.05
C LEU A 178 -2.66 3.86 -16.57
N GLU A 179 -1.97 4.98 -16.82
CA GLU A 179 -0.59 5.22 -16.36
C GLU A 179 -0.49 5.89 -14.98
N THR A 180 -1.61 6.33 -14.39
CA THR A 180 -1.63 7.11 -13.15
C THR A 180 -2.55 6.58 -12.05
N ASP A 181 -3.17 5.42 -12.28
CA ASP A 181 -4.24 4.86 -11.46
C ASP A 181 -3.67 4.27 -10.16
N SER A 182 -3.79 5.01 -9.07
CA SER A 182 -3.42 4.54 -7.74
C SER A 182 -4.46 3.55 -7.24
N LEU A 183 -4.02 2.40 -6.72
CA LEU A 183 -4.90 1.35 -6.23
C LEU A 183 -5.38 1.68 -4.81
N GLY A 184 -6.68 1.83 -4.61
CA GLY A 184 -7.36 1.75 -3.31
C GLY A 184 -7.97 0.36 -3.10
N VAL A 185 -7.52 -0.39 -2.09
CA VAL A 185 -8.02 -1.75 -1.80
C VAL A 185 -8.26 -1.99 -0.31
N GLY A 186 -9.34 -2.71 0.02
CA GLY A 186 -9.59 -3.24 1.35
C GLY A 186 -9.09 -4.69 1.47
N ALA A 187 -8.25 -5.01 2.44
CA ALA A 187 -7.80 -6.39 2.67
C ALA A 187 -8.44 -6.97 3.93
N LEU A 188 -9.30 -7.99 3.79
CA LEU A 188 -9.94 -8.63 4.95
C LEU A 188 -8.97 -9.62 5.62
N ILE A 189 -8.66 -9.38 6.89
CA ILE A 189 -7.72 -10.16 7.70
C ILE A 189 -8.42 -11.39 8.28
N ASP A 190 -7.86 -12.54 7.99
CA ASP A 190 -8.16 -13.81 8.64
C ASP A 190 -6.94 -14.31 9.40
N ASP A 191 -7.08 -14.56 10.71
CA ASP A 191 -5.98 -15.03 11.58
C ASP A 191 -5.29 -16.30 11.06
N ASN A 192 -6.04 -17.14 10.33
CA ASN A 192 -5.52 -18.39 9.77
C ASN A 192 -4.91 -18.25 8.37
N LYS A 193 -4.80 -17.05 7.81
CA LYS A 193 -4.26 -16.80 6.45
C LYS A 193 -3.22 -15.68 6.39
N LEU A 194 -2.70 -15.24 7.54
CA LEU A 194 -1.82 -14.07 7.65
C LEU A 194 -0.62 -14.10 6.69
N HIS A 195 0.06 -15.24 6.53
CA HIS A 195 1.21 -15.37 5.63
C HIS A 195 0.85 -15.11 4.16
N ASP A 196 -0.28 -15.66 3.70
CA ASP A 196 -0.74 -15.47 2.33
C ASP A 196 -1.21 -14.03 2.11
N ILE A 197 -1.89 -13.43 3.09
CA ILE A 197 -2.29 -12.02 3.04
C ILE A 197 -1.07 -11.12 2.87
N VAL A 198 -0.02 -11.30 3.68
CA VAL A 198 1.23 -10.53 3.56
C VAL A 198 1.87 -10.69 2.18
N LYS A 199 1.85 -11.91 1.63
CA LYS A 199 2.36 -12.19 0.28
C LYS A 199 1.57 -11.41 -0.78
N TYR A 200 0.24 -11.40 -0.73
CA TYR A 200 -0.57 -10.64 -1.68
C TYR A 200 -0.40 -9.14 -1.51
N LEU A 201 -0.37 -8.62 -0.28
CA LEU A 201 -0.10 -7.19 -0.01
C LEU A 201 1.25 -6.77 -0.59
N LYS A 202 2.29 -7.61 -0.49
CA LYS A 202 3.58 -7.35 -1.12
C LYS A 202 3.49 -7.34 -2.65
N LEU A 203 2.82 -8.33 -3.23
CA LEU A 203 2.63 -8.42 -4.69
C LEU A 203 1.89 -7.19 -5.23
N TRP A 204 0.82 -6.77 -4.56
CA TRP A 204 0.05 -5.59 -4.95
C TRP A 204 0.86 -4.30 -4.81
N ALA A 205 1.60 -4.14 -3.70
CA ALA A 205 2.53 -3.03 -3.53
C ALA A 205 3.60 -2.99 -4.64
N ASP A 206 4.05 -4.15 -5.13
CA ASP A 206 4.99 -4.26 -6.24
C ASP A 206 4.39 -3.96 -7.62
N GLY A 207 3.08 -3.85 -7.75
CA GLY A 207 2.41 -3.66 -9.05
C GLY A 207 1.93 -4.96 -9.70
N ILE A 208 1.95 -6.09 -9.00
CA ILE A 208 1.72 -7.41 -9.57
C ILE A 208 0.32 -7.91 -9.16
N LYS A 209 -0.48 -8.32 -10.15
CA LYS A 209 -1.83 -8.92 -9.96
C LYS A 209 -2.71 -8.08 -9.02
N ARG A 210 -2.69 -6.77 -9.21
CA ARG A 210 -3.52 -5.84 -8.45
C ARG A 210 -5.00 -6.11 -8.70
N PRO A 211 -5.84 -6.09 -7.65
CA PRO A 211 -7.28 -6.09 -7.83
C PRO A 211 -7.73 -4.76 -8.44
N ALA A 212 -9.00 -4.69 -8.85
CA ALA A 212 -9.57 -3.42 -9.29
C ALA A 212 -9.57 -2.41 -8.14
N ASN A 213 -9.45 -1.12 -8.48
CA ASN A 213 -9.63 -0.05 -7.52
C ASN A 213 -11.02 -0.15 -6.85
N GLU A 214 -11.13 0.31 -5.60
CA GLU A 214 -12.38 0.31 -4.83
C GLU A 214 -12.92 -1.08 -4.45
N THR A 215 -12.08 -2.12 -4.45
CA THR A 215 -12.52 -3.49 -4.11
C THR A 215 -12.08 -3.94 -2.72
N PHE A 216 -12.86 -4.86 -2.13
CA PHE A 216 -12.44 -5.62 -0.96
C PHE A 216 -11.96 -7.00 -1.39
N ALA A 217 -10.81 -7.43 -0.86
CA ALA A 217 -10.27 -8.76 -1.04
C ALA A 217 -10.49 -9.59 0.22
N HIS A 218 -11.32 -10.63 0.10
CA HIS A 218 -11.53 -11.65 1.11
C HIS A 218 -10.70 -12.89 0.76
N PHE A 219 -9.86 -13.36 1.68
CA PHE A 219 -8.96 -14.47 1.39
C PHE A 219 -9.64 -15.81 1.67
N GLN A 220 -9.83 -16.62 0.63
CA GLN A 220 -10.46 -17.94 0.71
C GLN A 220 -9.47 -19.06 0.45
N TYR A 221 -9.72 -20.23 1.05
CA TYR A 221 -9.03 -21.46 0.68
C TYR A 221 -9.65 -22.04 -0.59
N SER A 222 -8.81 -22.45 -1.55
CA SER A 222 -9.27 -23.21 -2.70
C SER A 222 -9.89 -24.54 -2.25
N THR A 223 -11.01 -24.92 -2.86
CA THR A 223 -11.69 -26.20 -2.64
C THR A 223 -10.95 -27.40 -3.25
N HIS A 224 -9.77 -27.20 -3.81
CA HIS A 224 -8.95 -28.24 -4.45
C HIS A 224 -8.01 -28.95 -3.47
N SER A 225 -7.50 -30.11 -3.89
CA SER A 225 -6.72 -31.08 -3.10
C SER A 225 -5.45 -30.52 -2.43
N THR A 226 -4.96 -29.36 -2.87
CA THR A 226 -3.94 -28.58 -2.17
C THR A 226 -4.55 -27.24 -1.76
N PRO A 227 -4.68 -26.93 -0.46
CA PRO A 227 -5.26 -25.67 -0.02
C PRO A 227 -4.35 -24.51 -0.43
N ILE A 228 -4.78 -23.74 -1.43
CA ILE A 228 -4.13 -22.49 -1.86
C ILE A 228 -5.04 -21.35 -1.42
N VAL A 229 -4.47 -20.32 -0.79
CA VAL A 229 -5.22 -19.10 -0.46
C VAL A 229 -5.25 -18.16 -1.67
N TYR A 230 -6.44 -17.66 -2.00
CA TYR A 230 -6.64 -16.67 -3.05
C TYR A 230 -7.53 -15.51 -2.58
N PRO A 231 -7.31 -14.29 -3.09
CA PRO A 231 -8.21 -13.16 -2.85
C PRO A 231 -9.47 -13.30 -3.72
N GLU A 232 -10.62 -13.38 -3.09
CA GLU A 232 -11.94 -13.22 -3.69
C GLU A 232 -12.35 -11.75 -3.57
N LEU A 233 -12.72 -11.12 -4.69
CA LEU A 233 -13.12 -9.71 -4.71
C LEU A 233 -14.61 -9.59 -4.40
N LEU A 234 -14.95 -8.70 -3.46
CA LEU A 234 -16.31 -8.38 -3.03
C LEU A 234 -16.78 -7.04 -3.60
#